data_AF-A0A4Q3FVX6-F1
#
_entry.id   AF-A0A4Q3FVX6-F1
#
_cell.length_a   1.000
_cell.length_b   1.000
_cell.length_c   1.000
_cell.angle_alpha   90.00
_cell.angle_beta   90.00
_cell.angle_gamma   90.00
#
_symmetry.space_group_name_H-M   'P 1'
#
loop_
_entity.id
_entity.type
_entity.pdbx_description
1 polymer ?
#
loop_
_entity_poly.entity_id
_entity_poly.type
_entity_poly.pdbx_seq_one_letter_code
_entity_poly.pdbx_strand_id
1 'polypeptide(L)'
;MTGAWADNQVYWATLAYARWWLMIDGLLLKKVRRDGLIPKTLRAILINYDVNRAVSDVNALRFIDHVHAAQATWPDNLLGRSQVCAGLARDAKALGLTTKEHASAATKVMWFLQPDGWTLFDSYAATGVGISKALIGVDRMLAFYSRLDELGFCDVAKLMQREVDRSLLSDIPAARILDNMLMASGGRGDDAEARQETQDFVDLLPVSTANGLIALAESLQQQVGTD
;
A
#
# COMPACT_ATOMS: atom_id res chain seq x y z
N MET A 1 -8.69 10.43 -18.00
CA MET A 1 -8.43 10.92 -16.62
C MET A 1 -7.91 12.35 -16.70
N THR A 2 -8.06 13.15 -15.64
CA THR A 2 -7.62 14.56 -15.58
C THR A 2 -6.83 14.76 -14.30
N GLY A 3 -5.54 15.11 -14.39
CA GLY A 3 -4.65 15.28 -13.23
C GLY A 3 -3.23 15.63 -13.70
N ALA A 4 -2.37 16.15 -12.82
CA ALA A 4 -1.00 16.54 -13.14
C ALA A 4 -0.09 15.37 -13.55
N TRP A 5 -0.55 14.13 -13.30
CA TRP A 5 0.12 12.88 -13.67
C TRP A 5 -0.43 12.23 -14.93
N ALA A 6 -1.46 12.80 -15.58
CA ALA A 6 -2.26 12.13 -16.60
C ALA A 6 -1.47 11.48 -17.75
N ASP A 7 -0.32 12.05 -18.13
CA ASP A 7 0.48 11.55 -19.24
C ASP A 7 1.57 10.54 -18.81
N ASN A 8 1.83 10.37 -17.51
CA ASN A 8 2.98 9.62 -16.96
C ASN A 8 2.70 9.07 -15.56
N GLN A 9 1.58 8.36 -15.34
CA GLN A 9 1.15 8.00 -13.99
C GLN A 9 2.11 7.04 -13.29
N VAL A 10 2.61 6.02 -14.00
CA VAL A 10 3.57 5.04 -13.44
C VAL A 10 4.88 5.73 -13.07
N TYR A 11 5.34 6.65 -13.91
CA TYR A 11 6.54 7.43 -13.64
C TYR A 11 6.42 8.19 -12.31
N TRP A 12 5.38 9.01 -12.16
CA TRP A 12 5.21 9.82 -10.96
C TRP A 12 4.90 8.96 -9.72
N ALA A 13 4.11 7.89 -9.88
CA ALA A 13 3.83 6.95 -8.80
C ALA A 13 5.10 6.27 -8.29
N THR A 14 6.05 5.95 -9.17
CA THR A 14 7.35 5.37 -8.83
C THR A 14 8.17 6.34 -7.98
N LEU A 15 8.32 7.59 -8.44
CA LEU A 15 9.08 8.61 -7.73
C LEU A 15 8.44 8.93 -6.36
N ALA A 16 7.13 9.15 -6.34
CA ALA A 16 6.38 9.45 -5.13
C ALA A 16 6.42 8.29 -4.13
N TYR A 17 6.35 7.04 -4.62
CA TYR A 17 6.44 5.89 -3.74
C TYR A 17 7.87 5.67 -3.22
N ALA A 18 8.90 5.92 -4.02
CA ALA A 18 10.29 5.86 -3.55
C ALA A 18 10.53 6.82 -2.37
N ARG A 19 9.97 8.03 -2.43
CA ARG A 19 9.97 8.97 -1.29
C ARG A 19 9.32 8.36 -0.05
N TRP A 20 8.09 7.85 -0.19
CA TRP A 20 7.36 7.22 0.91
C TRP A 20 8.07 5.99 1.47
N TRP A 21 8.69 5.17 0.62
CA TRP A 21 9.45 4.00 0.98
C TRP A 21 10.63 4.33 1.89
N LEU A 22 11.43 5.34 1.50
CA LEU A 22 12.61 5.75 2.26
C LEU A 22 12.25 6.41 3.60
N MET A 23 11.09 7.08 3.67
CA MET A 23 10.65 7.78 4.87
C MET A 23 9.86 6.90 5.85
N ILE A 24 9.04 5.96 5.34
CA ILE A 24 8.01 5.28 6.13
C ILE A 24 8.04 3.77 5.93
N ASP A 25 7.60 3.27 4.77
CA ASP A 25 7.33 1.83 4.57
C ASP A 25 8.58 0.98 4.78
N GLY A 26 9.69 1.34 4.14
CA GLY A 26 10.94 0.59 4.25
C GLY A 26 11.48 0.57 5.69
N LEU A 27 11.34 1.68 6.41
CA LEU A 27 11.77 1.76 7.81
C LEU A 27 10.89 0.94 8.75
N LEU A 28 9.57 0.99 8.57
CA LEU A 28 8.62 0.22 9.38
C LEU A 28 8.73 -1.27 9.07
N LEU A 29 8.89 -1.66 7.81
CA LEU A 29 9.06 -3.05 7.41
C LEU A 29 10.37 -3.63 7.99
N LYS A 30 11.47 -2.86 7.95
CA LYS A 30 12.73 -3.26 8.62
C LYS A 30 12.55 -3.45 10.12
N LYS A 31 11.78 -2.59 10.80
CA LYS A 31 11.47 -2.75 12.23
C LYS A 31 10.64 -4.00 12.50
N VAL A 32 9.60 -4.27 11.72
CA VAL A 32 8.77 -5.48 11.87
C VAL A 32 9.60 -6.74 11.62
N ARG A 33 10.47 -6.76 10.61
CA ARG A 33 11.37 -7.89 10.34
C ARG A 33 12.37 -8.14 11.49
N ARG A 34 12.85 -7.07 12.13
CA ARG A 34 13.83 -7.16 13.22
C ARG A 34 13.22 -7.55 14.56
N ASP A 35 12.12 -6.90 14.94
CA ASP A 35 11.57 -6.95 16.29
C ASP A 35 10.24 -7.72 16.38
N GLY A 36 9.70 -8.15 15.23
CA GLY A 36 8.29 -8.54 15.12
C GLY A 36 7.35 -7.33 15.19
N LEU A 37 6.04 -7.61 15.13
CA LEU A 37 5.04 -6.57 15.34
C LEU A 37 4.85 -6.34 16.85
N ILE A 38 5.41 -5.25 17.36
CA ILE A 38 5.25 -4.81 18.76
C ILE A 38 4.32 -3.60 18.86
N PRO A 39 3.74 -3.29 20.04
CA PRO A 39 2.79 -2.17 20.20
C PRO A 39 3.30 -0.82 19.67
N LYS A 40 4.58 -0.51 19.89
CA LYS A 40 5.20 0.72 19.38
C LYS A 40 5.21 0.78 17.85
N THR A 41 5.54 -0.34 17.19
CA THR A 41 5.57 -0.42 15.72
C THR A 41 4.16 -0.43 15.14
N LEU A 42 3.22 -1.16 15.76
CA LEU A 42 1.79 -1.07 15.42
C LEU A 42 1.31 0.38 15.48
N ARG A 43 1.61 1.11 16.57
CA ARG A 43 1.18 2.50 16.71
C ARG A 43 1.76 3.39 15.62
N ALA A 44 3.04 3.21 15.28
CA ALA A 44 3.67 3.94 14.19
C ALA A 44 3.02 3.65 12.83
N ILE A 45 2.70 2.38 12.53
CA ILE A 45 1.94 2.02 11.32
C ILE A 45 0.59 2.75 11.33
N LEU A 46 -0.18 2.64 12.41
CA LEU A 46 -1.53 3.20 12.45
C LEU A 46 -1.52 4.74 12.33
N ILE A 47 -0.52 5.44 12.88
CA ILE A 47 -0.37 6.89 12.76
C ILE A 47 -0.02 7.29 11.33
N ASN A 48 1.00 6.69 10.72
CA ASN A 48 1.47 7.10 9.39
C ASN A 48 0.41 6.90 8.30
N TYR A 49 -0.53 5.98 8.51
CA TYR A 49 -1.63 5.74 7.58
C TYR A 49 -2.98 6.32 8.04
N ASP A 50 -2.98 7.22 9.02
CA ASP A 50 -4.18 7.90 9.54
C ASP A 50 -5.33 6.95 9.95
N VAL A 51 -4.96 5.82 10.54
CA VAL A 51 -5.88 4.83 11.13
C VAL A 51 -5.61 4.65 12.63
N ASN A 52 -5.02 5.65 13.27
CA ASN A 52 -4.65 5.67 14.69
C ASN A 52 -5.84 5.51 15.66
N ARG A 53 -7.06 5.78 15.21
CA ARG A 53 -8.29 5.56 15.97
C ARG A 53 -8.79 4.12 15.95
N ALA A 54 -8.14 3.24 15.17
CA ALA A 54 -8.60 1.86 15.00
C ALA A 54 -8.40 1.02 16.25
N VAL A 55 -7.22 1.13 16.87
CA VAL A 55 -6.82 0.31 18.02
C VAL A 55 -6.33 1.24 19.13
N SER A 56 -6.87 1.07 20.33
CA SER A 56 -6.41 1.78 21.53
C SER A 56 -5.14 1.14 22.09
N ASP A 57 -4.34 1.92 22.83
CA ASP A 57 -3.09 1.41 23.41
C ASP A 57 -3.32 0.22 24.36
N VAL A 58 -4.43 0.24 25.11
CA VAL A 58 -4.84 -0.85 26.01
C VAL A 58 -5.18 -2.15 25.26
N ASN A 59 -5.60 -2.06 24.00
CA ASN A 59 -5.96 -3.21 23.17
C ASN A 59 -4.83 -3.63 22.21
N ALA A 60 -3.72 -2.89 22.15
CA ALA A 60 -2.67 -3.08 21.15
C ALA A 60 -2.08 -4.51 21.17
N LEU A 61 -1.75 -5.06 22.35
CA LEU A 61 -1.19 -6.41 22.46
C LEU A 61 -2.19 -7.48 22.00
N ARG A 62 -3.45 -7.40 22.47
CA ARG A 62 -4.50 -8.35 22.07
C ARG A 62 -4.80 -8.27 20.56
N PHE A 63 -4.74 -7.06 19.98
CA PHE A 63 -4.88 -6.89 18.54
C PHE A 63 -3.71 -7.53 17.78
N ILE A 64 -2.48 -7.37 18.25
CA ILE A 64 -1.29 -8.01 17.66
C ILE A 64 -1.43 -9.54 17.67
N ASP A 65 -1.81 -10.12 18.81
CA ASP A 65 -2.03 -11.58 18.93
C ASP A 65 -3.07 -12.06 17.91
N HIS A 66 -4.16 -11.29 17.77
CA HIS A 66 -5.23 -11.61 16.85
C HIS A 66 -4.79 -11.51 15.37
N VAL A 67 -3.97 -10.51 15.02
CA VAL A 67 -3.38 -10.39 13.68
C VAL A 67 -2.42 -11.55 13.40
N HIS A 68 -1.58 -11.94 14.35
CA HIS A 68 -0.67 -13.09 14.18
C HIS A 68 -1.41 -14.41 14.01
N ALA A 69 -2.53 -14.60 14.73
CA ALA A 69 -3.39 -15.76 14.51
C ALA A 69 -3.93 -15.80 13.07
N ALA A 70 -4.38 -14.66 12.54
CA ALA A 70 -4.84 -14.55 11.15
C ALA A 70 -3.70 -14.76 10.11
N GLN A 71 -2.47 -14.36 10.45
CA GLN A 71 -1.28 -14.56 9.62
C GLN A 71 -0.96 -16.05 9.40
N ALA A 72 -1.29 -16.92 10.36
CA ALA A 72 -0.97 -18.35 10.28
C ALA A 72 -1.68 -19.08 9.13
N THR A 73 -2.80 -18.54 8.64
CA THR A 73 -3.58 -19.08 7.52
C THR A 73 -3.54 -18.15 6.31
N TRP A 74 -2.42 -17.45 6.08
CA TRP A 74 -2.30 -16.44 5.04
C TRP A 74 -2.39 -17.03 3.62
N PRO A 75 -3.38 -16.64 2.80
CA PRO A 75 -3.57 -17.20 1.46
C PRO A 75 -2.56 -16.70 0.42
N ASP A 76 -2.41 -17.44 -0.67
CA ASP A 76 -1.53 -17.13 -1.79
C ASP A 76 -2.18 -16.25 -2.88
N ASN A 77 -3.47 -15.96 -2.77
CA ASN A 77 -4.26 -15.19 -3.74
C ASN A 77 -4.93 -13.95 -3.11
N LEU A 78 -5.19 -12.91 -3.92
CA LEU A 78 -5.71 -11.62 -3.45
C LEU A 78 -7.06 -11.76 -2.73
N LEU A 79 -7.97 -12.55 -3.29
CA LEU A 79 -9.31 -12.70 -2.73
C LEU A 79 -9.27 -13.34 -1.35
N GLY A 80 -8.53 -14.45 -1.18
CA GLY A 80 -8.34 -15.10 0.11
C GLY A 80 -7.70 -14.16 1.13
N ARG A 81 -6.67 -13.41 0.75
CA ARG A 81 -6.02 -12.40 1.63
C ARG A 81 -7.02 -11.32 2.08
N SER A 82 -7.88 -10.86 1.17
CA SER A 82 -8.93 -9.90 1.50
C SER A 82 -9.97 -10.46 2.47
N GLN A 83 -10.32 -11.74 2.33
CA GLN A 83 -11.26 -12.43 3.22
C GLN A 83 -10.66 -12.59 4.63
N VAL A 84 -9.37 -12.90 4.75
CA VAL A 84 -8.67 -12.93 6.05
C VAL A 84 -8.69 -11.54 6.69
N CYS A 85 -8.40 -10.48 5.94
CA CYS A 85 -8.47 -9.12 6.47
C CYS A 85 -9.90 -8.72 6.86
N ALA A 86 -10.92 -9.20 6.14
CA ALA A 86 -12.32 -8.98 6.46
C ALA A 86 -12.71 -9.68 7.76
N GLY A 87 -12.30 -10.94 7.94
CA GLY A 87 -12.47 -11.71 9.17
C GLY A 87 -11.81 -11.00 10.35
N LEU A 88 -10.53 -10.64 10.21
CA LEU A 88 -9.76 -9.87 11.20
C LEU A 88 -10.47 -8.57 11.63
N ALA A 89 -11.01 -7.80 10.68
CA ALA A 89 -11.72 -6.56 10.99
C ALA A 89 -13.04 -6.79 11.74
N ARG A 90 -13.78 -7.85 11.40
CA ARG A 90 -15.05 -8.24 12.04
C ARG A 90 -14.82 -8.80 13.44
N ASP A 91 -13.86 -9.71 13.56
CA ASP A 91 -13.51 -10.37 14.81
C ASP A 91 -12.93 -9.38 15.82
N ALA A 92 -12.05 -8.46 15.39
CA ALA A 92 -11.50 -7.42 16.27
C ALA A 92 -12.60 -6.53 16.87
N LYS A 93 -13.65 -6.20 16.11
CA LYS A 93 -14.83 -5.48 16.61
C LYS A 93 -15.63 -6.36 17.58
N ALA A 94 -15.90 -7.61 17.22
CA ALA A 94 -16.66 -8.55 18.06
C ALA A 94 -15.99 -8.80 19.42
N LEU A 95 -14.65 -8.82 19.44
CA LEU A 95 -13.82 -8.99 20.64
C LEU A 95 -13.64 -7.69 21.47
N GLY A 96 -14.25 -6.58 21.02
CA GLY A 96 -14.12 -5.26 21.67
C GLY A 96 -12.73 -4.65 21.57
N LEU A 97 -11.90 -5.10 20.61
CA LEU A 97 -10.56 -4.55 20.39
C LEU A 97 -10.63 -3.20 19.65
N THR A 98 -11.64 -3.05 18.80
CA THR A 98 -11.91 -1.85 18.01
C THR A 98 -13.37 -1.42 18.14
N THR A 99 -13.68 -0.15 17.82
CA THR A 99 -15.06 0.38 17.90
C THR A 99 -15.89 0.08 16.65
N LYS A 100 -15.24 -0.22 15.52
CA LYS A 100 -15.87 -0.57 14.24
C LYS A 100 -14.99 -1.53 13.43
N GLU A 101 -15.50 -1.96 12.28
CA GLU A 101 -14.79 -2.83 11.34
C GLU A 101 -13.77 -1.99 10.57
N HIS A 102 -12.52 -1.97 11.04
CA HIS A 102 -11.45 -1.20 10.43
C HIS A 102 -10.74 -1.98 9.32
N ALA A 103 -11.43 -2.24 8.21
CA ALA A 103 -10.89 -2.90 7.01
C ALA A 103 -9.54 -2.30 6.54
N SER A 104 -9.45 -0.97 6.49
CA SER A 104 -8.21 -0.24 6.15
C SER A 104 -7.07 -0.54 7.15
N ALA A 105 -7.34 -0.56 8.46
CA ALA A 105 -6.30 -0.87 9.45
C ALA A 105 -5.85 -2.34 9.37
N ALA A 106 -6.80 -3.26 9.19
CA ALA A 106 -6.52 -4.69 9.05
C ALA A 106 -5.56 -4.96 7.86
N THR A 107 -5.86 -4.42 6.68
CA THR A 107 -5.00 -4.59 5.49
C THR A 107 -3.63 -3.94 5.65
N LYS A 108 -3.55 -2.74 6.23
CA LYS A 108 -2.28 -2.03 6.45
C LYS A 108 -1.37 -2.79 7.42
N VAL A 109 -1.88 -3.23 8.56
CA VAL A 109 -1.08 -3.99 9.54
C VAL A 109 -0.65 -5.34 8.96
N MET A 110 -1.57 -6.04 8.29
CA MET A 110 -1.24 -7.32 7.67
C MET A 110 -0.22 -7.19 6.54
N TRP A 111 -0.24 -6.09 5.77
CA TRP A 111 0.76 -5.84 4.73
C TRP A 111 2.18 -5.75 5.30
N PHE A 112 2.39 -5.13 6.46
CA PHE A 112 3.71 -5.12 7.11
C PHE A 112 4.18 -6.50 7.61
N LEU A 113 3.25 -7.43 7.85
CA LEU A 113 3.57 -8.81 8.22
C LEU A 113 3.78 -9.73 7.02
N GLN A 114 3.13 -9.42 5.89
CA GLN A 114 3.10 -10.26 4.70
C GLN A 114 3.16 -9.38 3.44
N PRO A 115 4.24 -8.63 3.15
CA PRO A 115 4.21 -7.57 2.11
C PRO A 115 4.10 -8.07 0.66
N ASP A 116 4.36 -9.34 0.41
CA ASP A 116 4.68 -9.83 -0.93
C ASP A 116 3.43 -10.07 -1.80
N GLY A 117 3.43 -9.50 -3.01
CA GLY A 117 2.47 -9.83 -4.07
C GLY A 117 1.04 -9.28 -3.89
N TRP A 118 0.83 -8.27 -3.05
CA TRP A 118 -0.45 -7.56 -2.90
C TRP A 118 -0.25 -6.14 -2.39
N THR A 119 -1.35 -5.38 -2.29
CA THR A 119 -1.39 -4.03 -1.74
C THR A 119 -2.41 -3.88 -0.62
N LEU A 120 -2.23 -2.88 0.23
CA LEU A 120 -3.17 -2.45 1.28
C LEU A 120 -4.41 -1.77 0.68
N PHE A 121 -5.53 -1.82 1.40
CA PHE A 121 -6.76 -1.17 0.96
C PHE A 121 -6.74 0.32 1.29
N ASP A 122 -7.05 1.15 0.29
CA ASP A 122 -7.24 2.58 0.41
C ASP A 122 -8.48 3.02 -0.37
N SER A 123 -9.24 3.99 0.17
CA SER A 123 -10.47 4.46 -0.47
C SER A 123 -10.22 5.21 -1.78
N TYR A 124 -9.05 5.84 -1.93
CA TYR A 124 -8.65 6.50 -3.17
C TYR A 124 -8.29 5.45 -4.21
N ALA A 125 -7.46 4.45 -3.88
CA ALA A 125 -7.16 3.34 -4.79
C ALA A 125 -8.43 2.61 -5.25
N ALA A 126 -9.36 2.35 -4.32
CA ALA A 126 -10.66 1.78 -4.64
C ALA A 126 -11.48 2.66 -5.60
N THR A 127 -11.42 3.99 -5.44
CA THR A 127 -12.05 4.93 -6.38
C THR A 127 -11.36 4.88 -7.74
N GLY A 128 -10.02 4.81 -7.78
CA GLY A 128 -9.23 4.76 -9.01
C GLY A 128 -9.54 3.55 -9.88
N VAL A 129 -9.85 2.40 -9.29
CA VAL A 129 -10.31 1.20 -10.04
C VAL A 129 -11.83 1.12 -10.25
N GLY A 130 -12.56 2.20 -9.94
CA GLY A 130 -13.99 2.33 -10.22
C GLY A 130 -14.94 1.73 -9.18
N ILE A 131 -14.49 1.42 -7.96
CA ILE A 131 -15.38 0.93 -6.91
C ILE A 131 -16.26 2.06 -6.37
N SER A 132 -17.57 1.82 -6.42
CA SER A 132 -18.60 2.74 -5.91
C SER A 132 -18.34 3.17 -4.47
N LYS A 133 -18.46 4.47 -4.22
CA LYS A 133 -18.42 5.07 -2.88
C LYS A 133 -19.65 4.72 -2.03
N ALA A 134 -20.70 4.15 -2.63
CA ALA A 134 -21.87 3.66 -1.90
C ALA A 134 -21.56 2.37 -1.11
N LEU A 135 -20.59 1.58 -1.56
CA LEU A 135 -20.05 0.50 -0.74
C LEU A 135 -19.16 1.09 0.35
N ILE A 136 -19.22 0.53 1.56
CA ILE A 136 -18.46 1.04 2.72
C ILE A 136 -17.71 -0.09 3.42
N GLY A 137 -16.69 0.28 4.20
CA GLY A 137 -15.99 -0.64 5.11
C GLY A 137 -15.47 -1.90 4.43
N VAL A 138 -15.84 -3.06 4.97
CA VAL A 138 -15.41 -4.38 4.49
C VAL A 138 -15.93 -4.67 3.08
N ASP A 139 -17.17 -4.31 2.76
CA ASP A 139 -17.76 -4.63 1.46
C ASP A 139 -17.05 -3.89 0.33
N ARG A 140 -16.68 -2.63 0.57
CA ARG A 140 -15.88 -1.85 -0.37
C ARG A 140 -14.48 -2.45 -0.56
N MET A 141 -13.88 -2.93 0.52
CA MET A 141 -12.57 -3.59 0.48
C MET A 141 -12.62 -4.89 -0.34
N LEU A 142 -13.63 -5.73 -0.13
CA LEU A 142 -13.80 -6.98 -0.88
C LEU A 142 -14.02 -6.70 -2.37
N ALA A 143 -14.87 -5.72 -2.71
CA ALA A 143 -15.08 -5.30 -4.09
C ALA A 143 -13.78 -4.79 -4.74
N PHE A 144 -12.96 -4.02 -3.99
CA PHE A 144 -11.66 -3.56 -4.46
C PHE A 144 -10.72 -4.72 -4.82
N TYR A 145 -10.53 -5.70 -3.92
CA TYR A 145 -9.62 -6.82 -4.21
C TYR A 145 -10.15 -7.74 -5.31
N SER A 146 -11.46 -7.96 -5.40
CA SER A 146 -12.06 -8.66 -6.54
C SER A 146 -11.73 -7.95 -7.85
N ARG A 147 -11.84 -6.62 -7.87
CA ARG A 147 -11.54 -5.82 -9.05
C ARG A 147 -10.06 -5.84 -9.43
N LEU A 148 -9.15 -5.83 -8.44
CA LEU A 148 -7.71 -5.99 -8.70
C LEU A 148 -7.38 -7.34 -9.32
N ASP A 149 -8.02 -8.42 -8.85
CA ASP A 149 -7.85 -9.76 -9.39
C ASP A 149 -8.31 -9.85 -10.85
N GLU A 150 -9.49 -9.30 -11.16
CA GLU A 150 -10.02 -9.19 -12.53
C GLU A 150 -9.10 -8.41 -13.48
N LEU A 151 -8.40 -7.41 -12.95
CA LEU A 151 -7.45 -6.58 -13.72
C LEU A 151 -6.05 -7.21 -13.83
N GLY A 152 -5.82 -8.40 -13.29
CA GLY A 152 -4.52 -9.08 -13.35
C GLY A 152 -3.44 -8.38 -12.52
N PHE A 153 -3.82 -7.69 -11.43
CA PHE A 153 -2.91 -6.88 -10.61
C PHE A 153 -1.63 -7.64 -10.21
N CYS A 154 -1.76 -8.91 -9.78
CA CYS A 154 -0.59 -9.70 -9.36
C CYS A 154 0.40 -9.94 -10.51
N ASP A 155 -0.07 -10.09 -11.74
CA ASP A 155 0.80 -10.34 -12.89
C ASP A 155 1.54 -9.07 -13.31
N VAL A 156 0.86 -7.93 -13.32
CA VAL A 156 1.49 -6.61 -13.55
C VAL A 156 2.50 -6.31 -12.44
N ALA A 157 2.14 -6.51 -11.18
CA ALA A 157 3.04 -6.31 -10.05
C ALA A 157 4.30 -7.19 -10.15
N LYS A 158 4.16 -8.47 -10.54
CA LYS A 158 5.29 -9.38 -10.76
C LYS A 158 6.15 -8.95 -11.94
N LEU A 159 5.55 -8.45 -13.02
CA LEU A 159 6.29 -7.93 -14.17
C LEU A 159 7.16 -6.74 -13.76
N MET A 160 6.55 -5.74 -13.12
CA MET A 160 7.25 -4.55 -12.62
C MET A 160 8.32 -4.89 -11.58
N GLN A 161 8.06 -5.86 -10.69
CA GLN A 161 9.02 -6.26 -9.66
C GLN A 161 10.36 -6.71 -10.27
N ARG A 162 10.34 -7.38 -11.43
CA ARG A 162 11.59 -7.80 -12.11
C ARG A 162 12.48 -6.63 -12.53
N GLU A 163 11.89 -5.48 -12.87
CA GLU A 163 12.67 -4.27 -13.18
C GLU A 163 13.13 -3.57 -11.91
N VAL A 164 12.28 -3.53 -10.88
CA VAL A 164 12.66 -3.00 -9.57
C VAL A 164 13.83 -3.78 -8.98
N ASP A 165 13.84 -5.10 -9.06
CA ASP A 165 14.89 -5.98 -8.55
C ASP A 165 16.28 -5.71 -9.17
N ARG A 166 16.32 -5.12 -10.37
CA ARG A 166 17.55 -4.74 -11.08
C ARG A 166 18.01 -3.30 -10.79
N SER A 167 17.20 -2.54 -10.06
CA SER A 167 17.43 -1.13 -9.79
C SER A 167 18.25 -0.90 -8.51
N LEU A 168 18.63 0.35 -8.25
CA LEU A 168 19.27 0.76 -6.99
C LEU A 168 18.35 0.61 -5.76
N LEU A 169 17.05 0.46 -5.96
CA LEU A 169 16.03 0.34 -4.92
C LEU A 169 15.30 -1.01 -5.03
N SER A 170 16.07 -2.10 -5.14
CA SER A 170 15.57 -3.47 -5.30
C SER A 170 14.60 -3.95 -4.22
N ASP A 171 14.61 -3.30 -3.05
CA ASP A 171 13.70 -3.65 -1.95
C ASP A 171 12.30 -3.02 -2.09
N ILE A 172 12.08 -2.12 -3.05
CA ILE A 172 10.78 -1.48 -3.27
C ILE A 172 9.76 -2.52 -3.77
N PRO A 173 8.60 -2.67 -3.11
CA PRO A 173 7.54 -3.54 -3.62
C PRO A 173 6.82 -2.87 -4.79
N ALA A 174 6.91 -3.44 -5.99
CA ALA A 174 6.26 -2.90 -7.19
C ALA A 174 4.73 -2.81 -7.04
N ALA A 175 4.11 -3.73 -6.28
CA ALA A 175 2.68 -3.67 -5.94
C ALA A 175 2.27 -2.35 -5.26
N ARG A 176 3.19 -1.69 -4.56
CA ARG A 176 2.94 -0.41 -3.89
C ARG A 176 3.15 0.80 -4.81
N ILE A 177 3.96 0.67 -5.85
CA ILE A 177 4.01 1.66 -6.94
C ILE A 177 2.64 1.68 -7.64
N LEU A 178 2.12 0.50 -7.99
CA LEU A 178 0.78 0.37 -8.58
C LEU A 178 -0.30 0.95 -7.66
N ASP A 179 -0.24 0.68 -6.36
CA ASP A 179 -1.19 1.28 -5.42
C ASP A 179 -1.16 2.80 -5.41
N ASN A 180 0.04 3.39 -5.46
CA ASN A 180 0.20 4.84 -5.49
C ASN A 180 -0.37 5.44 -6.79
N MET A 181 -0.17 4.74 -7.92
CA MET A 181 -0.82 5.06 -9.19
C MET A 181 -2.36 5.01 -9.05
N LEU A 182 -2.91 3.94 -8.49
CA LEU A 182 -4.36 3.80 -8.29
C LEU A 182 -4.94 4.88 -7.35
N MET A 183 -4.20 5.28 -6.32
CA MET A 183 -4.58 6.39 -5.45
C MET A 183 -4.62 7.70 -6.23
N ALA A 184 -3.63 7.97 -7.08
CA ALA A 184 -3.61 9.12 -7.98
C ALA A 184 -4.79 9.11 -8.95
N SER A 185 -5.08 7.98 -9.60
CA SER A 185 -6.28 7.83 -10.45
C SER A 185 -7.59 8.04 -9.67
N GLY A 186 -7.58 7.79 -8.37
CA GLY A 186 -8.68 8.06 -7.44
C GLY A 186 -8.78 9.51 -6.94
N GLY A 187 -7.89 10.40 -7.38
CA GLY A 187 -7.83 11.82 -7.02
C GLY A 187 -7.01 12.12 -5.76
N ARG A 188 -5.95 11.34 -5.47
CA ARG A 188 -5.02 11.60 -4.37
C ARG A 188 -3.60 11.75 -4.87
N GLY A 189 -3.01 12.92 -4.61
CA GLY A 189 -1.59 13.16 -4.89
C GLY A 189 -1.26 13.31 -6.37
N ASP A 190 -2.28 13.53 -7.21
CA ASP A 190 -2.14 13.80 -8.65
C ASP A 190 -2.26 15.30 -8.97
N ASP A 191 -2.20 16.18 -7.97
CA ASP A 191 -2.18 17.63 -8.15
C ASP A 191 -0.76 18.19 -8.38
N ALA A 192 -0.70 19.48 -8.72
CA ALA A 192 0.57 20.16 -9.05
C ALA A 192 1.52 20.26 -7.85
N GLU A 193 0.99 20.35 -6.63
CA GLU A 193 1.78 20.46 -5.39
C GLU A 193 2.45 19.12 -5.09
N ALA A 194 1.70 18.02 -5.12
CA ALA A 194 2.24 16.67 -4.92
C ALA A 194 3.30 16.30 -5.98
N ARG A 195 3.11 16.74 -7.22
CA ARG A 195 4.12 16.61 -8.28
C ARG A 195 5.38 17.41 -7.95
N GLN A 196 5.25 18.67 -7.52
CA GLN A 196 6.39 19.51 -7.16
C GLN A 196 7.16 18.92 -5.96
N GLU A 197 6.48 18.48 -4.91
CA GLU A 197 7.14 17.81 -3.78
C GLU A 197 7.95 16.58 -4.21
N THR A 198 7.43 15.82 -5.17
CA THR A 198 8.09 14.63 -5.70
C THR A 198 9.34 15.02 -6.51
N GLN A 199 9.26 16.12 -7.28
CA GLN A 199 10.41 16.68 -7.98
C GLN A 199 11.47 17.18 -7.00
N ASP A 200 11.08 17.96 -5.99
CA ASP A 200 12.00 18.49 -4.97
C ASP A 200 12.72 17.34 -4.24
N PHE A 201 12.02 16.25 -3.94
CA PHE A 201 12.63 15.04 -3.39
C PHE A 201 13.71 14.47 -4.31
N VAL A 202 13.44 14.34 -5.62
CA VAL A 202 14.42 13.82 -6.58
C VAL A 202 15.63 14.74 -6.67
N ASP A 203 15.41 16.06 -6.68
CA ASP A 203 16.47 17.07 -6.76
C ASP A 203 17.38 17.08 -5.52
N LEU A 204 16.89 16.61 -4.37
CA LEU A 204 17.67 16.45 -3.13
C LEU A 204 18.53 15.18 -3.09
N LEU A 205 18.32 14.22 -4.00
CA LEU A 205 19.08 12.97 -4.01
C LEU A 205 20.48 13.17 -4.64
N PRO A 206 21.48 12.35 -4.25
CA PRO A 206 22.72 12.28 -5.00
C PRO A 206 22.44 11.99 -6.48
N VAL A 207 23.15 12.66 -7.39
CA VAL A 207 22.91 12.59 -8.86
C VAL A 207 22.79 11.16 -9.38
N SER A 208 23.67 10.25 -8.92
CA SER A 208 23.61 8.84 -9.34
C SER A 208 22.34 8.12 -8.88
N THR A 209 21.84 8.47 -7.69
CA THR A 209 20.59 7.93 -7.13
C THR A 209 19.37 8.50 -7.84
N ALA A 210 19.36 9.82 -8.08
CA ALA A 210 18.30 10.49 -8.85
C ALA A 210 18.19 9.89 -10.26
N ASN A 211 19.30 9.78 -10.99
CA ASN A 211 19.33 9.19 -12.34
C ASN A 211 18.87 7.73 -12.34
N GLY A 212 19.29 6.93 -11.35
CA GLY A 212 18.85 5.53 -11.24
C GLY A 212 17.36 5.39 -10.96
N LEU A 213 16.79 6.28 -10.15
CA LEU A 213 15.36 6.30 -9.84
C LEU A 213 14.53 6.78 -11.04
N ILE A 214 14.98 7.81 -11.76
CA ILE A 214 14.36 8.28 -13.01
C ILE A 214 14.36 7.17 -14.05
N ALA A 215 15.50 6.50 -14.27
CA ALA A 215 15.62 5.39 -15.22
C ALA A 215 14.68 4.22 -14.88
N LEU A 216 14.52 3.90 -13.58
CA LEU A 216 13.54 2.91 -13.14
C LEU A 216 12.12 3.36 -13.48
N ALA A 217 11.75 4.60 -13.15
CA ALA A 217 10.43 5.15 -13.42
C ALA A 217 10.08 5.14 -14.92
N GLU A 218 11.02 5.53 -15.78
CA GLU A 218 10.89 5.47 -17.24
C GLU A 218 10.75 4.03 -17.75
N SER A 219 11.56 3.10 -17.23
CA SER A 219 11.52 1.69 -17.62
C SER A 219 10.18 1.04 -17.27
N LEU A 220 9.67 1.27 -16.05
CA LEU A 220 8.36 0.78 -15.63
C LEU A 220 7.24 1.38 -16.50
N GLN A 221 7.29 2.69 -16.75
CA GLN A 221 6.34 3.41 -17.59
C GLN A 221 6.28 2.85 -19.02
N GLN A 222 7.43 2.47 -19.60
CA GLN A 222 7.50 1.83 -20.91
C GLN A 222 6.96 0.40 -20.90
N GLN A 223 7.18 -0.34 -19.80
CA GLN A 223 6.83 -1.75 -19.71
C GLN A 223 5.34 -2.00 -19.48
N VAL A 224 4.67 -1.16 -18.67
CA VAL A 224 3.26 -1.37 -18.31
C VAL A 224 2.30 -0.32 -18.89
N GLY A 225 2.82 0.74 -19.52
CA GLY A 225 2.00 1.80 -20.10
C GLY A 225 1.64 2.90 -19.10
N THR A 226 0.83 3.87 -19.56
CA THR A 226 0.50 5.12 -18.83
C THR A 226 -0.68 5.01 -17.87
N ASP A 227 -1.51 3.97 -18.02
CA ASP A 227 -2.77 3.77 -17.28
C ASP A 227 -2.87 2.35 -16.70
#